data_AF-A0A2A2KKN4-F1
#
_entry.id   AF-A0A2A2KKN4-F1
#
_cell.length_a   1.000
_cell.length_b   1.000
_cell.length_c   1.000
_cell.angle_alpha   90.00
_cell.angle_beta   90.00
_cell.angle_gamma   90.00
#
_symmetry.space_group_name_H-M   'P 1'
#
loop_
_entity.id
_entity.type
_entity.pdbx_description
1 polymer ?
#
loop_
_entity_poly.entity_id
_entity_poly.type
_entity_poly.pdbx_seq_one_letter_code
_entity_poly.pdbx_strand_id
1 'polypeptide(L)'
;MRISLLNSIFLVCFGSLRLAYGQNIEPECACNMSNLWLDVVVVIDNSQGMGHNGLDEVAANIATVFAQSNITQVLGQTTRVGIVTYGKTATVKYHLTSFHDTETFISKIFDIADKPITDTTSYIYTGLLAAQTVLHDGRVNGKRDNVRQVIILYASAYKSQGQEEDPVQLAKQIKEDGIDIITVGFNQFGDEYFLAGLVKIATPGMAFNNTNADLAGEIQMNGLCKINCFCPTAWTQYTSQFGLASARKFALCLKLSDIDAMWMAAKIACQHMDNSAYLVSELDETKHNFIYPQRFFIHRMEPCPDGALKIAIPYPNDMFAN
;
A
#
# COMPACT_ATOMS: atom_id res chain seq x y z
N MET A 1 14.33 -54.11 5.62
CA MET A 1 13.33 -53.11 6.04
C MET A 1 14.06 -52.00 6.79
N ARG A 2 14.48 -50.95 6.08
CA ARG A 2 15.08 -49.73 6.63
C ARG A 2 14.18 -48.59 6.21
N ILE A 3 13.49 -47.98 7.17
CA ILE A 3 12.66 -46.80 6.92
C ILE A 3 13.52 -45.59 7.28
N SER A 4 13.88 -44.83 6.25
CA SER A 4 14.58 -43.55 6.32
C SER A 4 13.56 -42.46 6.64
N LEU A 5 13.71 -41.81 7.80
CA LEU A 5 12.99 -40.59 8.17
C LEU A 5 13.60 -39.40 7.41
N LEU A 6 12.96 -38.96 6.33
CA LEU A 6 13.23 -37.65 5.72
C LEU A 6 12.37 -36.60 6.42
N ASN A 7 13.02 -35.77 7.23
CA ASN A 7 12.46 -34.52 7.75
C ASN A 7 12.41 -33.51 6.59
N SER A 8 11.21 -33.22 6.08
CA SER A 8 10.99 -32.11 5.14
C SER A 8 11.13 -30.77 5.88
N ILE A 9 12.16 -30.00 5.56
CA ILE A 9 12.35 -28.62 6.01
C ILE A 9 12.20 -27.74 4.77
N PHE A 10 11.06 -27.07 4.65
CA PHE A 10 10.78 -26.17 3.55
C PHE A 10 11.55 -24.85 3.70
N LEU A 11 12.13 -24.38 2.60
CA LEU A 11 12.93 -23.17 2.54
C LEU A 11 12.04 -21.91 2.43
N VAL A 12 12.13 -21.04 3.44
CA VAL A 12 11.47 -19.72 3.40
C VAL A 12 12.50 -18.68 3.83
N CYS A 13 12.66 -17.61 3.05
CA CYS A 13 13.68 -16.59 3.26
C CYS A 13 13.09 -15.21 3.54
N PHE A 14 13.79 -14.38 4.34
CA PHE A 14 13.38 -13.03 4.78
C PHE A 14 14.46 -11.97 4.65
N GLY A 15 14.23 -10.85 3.94
CA GLY A 15 15.16 -9.71 3.90
C GLY A 15 14.93 -8.61 4.96
N SER A 16 16.02 -8.28 5.68
CA SER A 16 16.40 -7.04 6.41
C SER A 16 15.74 -6.63 7.76
N LEU A 17 16.47 -6.67 8.89
CA LEU A 17 17.27 -5.60 9.57
C LEU A 17 17.82 -6.17 10.91
N ARG A 18 18.84 -5.52 11.51
CA ARG A 18 19.66 -6.02 12.63
C ARG A 18 18.86 -6.59 13.83
N LEU A 19 19.28 -7.78 14.25
CA LEU A 19 18.80 -8.55 15.42
C LEU A 19 18.80 -7.72 16.71
N ALA A 20 17.62 -7.50 17.28
CA ALA A 20 17.45 -7.30 18.71
C ALA A 20 16.99 -8.65 19.31
N TYR A 21 17.90 -9.26 20.07
CA TYR A 21 17.68 -10.51 20.79
C TYR A 21 16.73 -10.27 21.98
N GLY A 22 15.64 -11.03 22.10
CA GLY A 22 14.90 -11.14 23.38
C GLY A 22 13.37 -11.16 23.36
N GLN A 23 12.72 -10.87 22.23
CA GLN A 23 11.28 -11.06 22.05
C GLN A 23 11.04 -11.48 20.59
N ASN A 24 10.23 -12.52 20.33
CA ASN A 24 9.78 -12.87 18.97
C ASN A 24 8.72 -11.87 18.48
N ILE A 25 9.09 -10.59 18.39
CA ILE A 25 8.21 -9.53 17.87
C ILE A 25 8.60 -9.29 16.43
N GLU A 26 7.64 -9.51 15.54
CA GLU A 26 7.84 -9.27 14.11
C GLU A 26 8.03 -7.77 13.85
N PRO A 27 9.04 -7.38 13.05
CA PRO A 27 9.36 -5.98 12.88
C PRO A 27 8.20 -5.25 12.21
N GLU A 28 7.81 -4.11 12.77
CA GLU A 28 6.78 -3.27 12.20
C GLU A 28 7.34 -2.38 11.10
N CYS A 29 6.50 -2.02 10.13
CA CYS A 29 6.88 -1.05 9.11
C CYS A 29 7.15 0.31 9.76
N ALA A 30 8.36 0.83 9.59
CA ALA A 30 8.67 2.19 10.02
C ALA A 30 7.88 3.19 9.17
N CYS A 31 7.30 4.21 9.82
CA CYS A 31 6.68 5.34 9.14
C CYS A 31 7.63 6.53 9.20
N ASN A 32 8.32 6.80 8.09
CA ASN A 32 9.18 7.97 7.94
C ASN A 32 8.74 8.72 6.69
N MET A 33 8.04 9.84 6.89
CA MET A 33 7.51 10.68 5.82
C MET A 33 8.61 11.19 4.87
N SER A 34 9.82 11.43 5.38
CA SER A 34 10.96 11.89 4.59
C SER A 34 11.53 10.83 3.64
N ASN A 35 11.23 9.54 3.86
CA ASN A 35 11.85 8.42 3.15
C ASN A 35 10.82 7.50 2.49
N LEU A 36 9.68 8.04 2.06
CA LEU A 36 8.66 7.27 1.36
C LEU A 36 9.08 7.01 -0.10
N TRP A 37 8.75 5.81 -0.59
CA TRP A 37 8.89 5.38 -1.98
C TRP A 37 7.53 5.42 -2.67
N LEU A 38 7.02 6.63 -2.86
CA LEU A 38 5.69 6.85 -3.42
C LEU A 38 5.71 7.80 -4.62
N ASP A 39 4.88 7.49 -5.61
CA ASP A 39 4.41 8.46 -6.60
C ASP A 39 2.93 8.74 -6.27
N VAL A 40 2.63 9.97 -5.88
CA VAL A 40 1.30 10.34 -5.37
C VAL A 40 0.64 11.34 -6.33
N VAL A 41 -0.63 11.13 -6.66
CA VAL A 41 -1.45 12.14 -7.32
C VAL A 41 -2.54 12.58 -6.37
N VAL A 42 -2.56 13.86 -6.03
CA VAL A 42 -3.61 14.48 -5.23
C VAL A 42 -4.70 14.97 -6.17
N VAL A 43 -5.92 14.49 -5.96
CA VAL A 43 -7.10 14.76 -6.78
C VAL A 43 -8.08 15.58 -5.95
N ILE A 44 -8.28 16.83 -6.32
CA ILE A 44 -9.01 17.82 -5.53
C ILE A 44 -10.33 18.17 -6.22
N ASP A 45 -11.44 17.89 -5.56
CA ASP A 45 -12.73 18.47 -5.91
C ASP A 45 -12.67 19.98 -5.67
N ASN A 46 -12.70 20.76 -6.75
CA ASN A 46 -12.72 22.22 -6.69
C ASN A 46 -14.04 22.82 -7.15
N SER A 47 -15.10 22.00 -7.18
CA SER A 47 -16.46 22.41 -7.54
C SER A 47 -17.07 23.36 -6.50
N GLN A 48 -18.22 23.95 -6.86
CA GLN A 48 -19.00 24.77 -5.91
C GLN A 48 -19.40 23.99 -4.64
N GLY A 49 -19.52 22.66 -4.73
CA GLY A 49 -19.86 21.82 -3.59
C GLY A 49 -18.78 21.77 -2.51
N MET A 50 -17.51 21.97 -2.88
CA MET A 50 -16.41 22.08 -1.92
C MET A 50 -16.39 23.49 -1.29
N GLY A 51 -16.74 24.52 -2.05
CA GLY A 51 -16.73 25.90 -1.57
C GLY A 51 -15.33 26.39 -1.18
N HIS A 52 -15.23 27.66 -0.80
CA HIS A 52 -13.92 28.27 -0.48
C HIS A 52 -13.36 27.72 0.85
N ASN A 53 -14.16 27.71 1.92
CA ASN A 53 -13.74 27.18 3.22
C ASN A 53 -13.34 25.70 3.14
N GLY A 54 -14.07 24.88 2.37
CA GLY A 54 -13.71 23.48 2.19
C GLY A 54 -12.39 23.31 1.44
N LEU A 55 -12.13 24.14 0.43
CA LEU A 55 -10.85 24.14 -0.27
C LEU A 55 -9.68 24.59 0.61
N ASP A 56 -9.90 25.57 1.50
CA ASP A 56 -8.89 25.99 2.49
C ASP A 56 -8.56 24.85 3.46
N GLU A 57 -9.58 24.13 3.95
CA GLU A 57 -9.37 22.96 4.80
C GLU A 57 -8.64 21.83 4.06
N VAL A 58 -9.00 21.56 2.79
CA VAL A 58 -8.32 20.59 1.94
C VAL A 58 -6.85 20.98 1.76
N ALA A 59 -6.57 22.25 1.44
CA ALA A 59 -5.21 22.75 1.27
C ALA A 59 -4.38 22.62 2.54
N ALA A 60 -4.95 23.03 3.69
CA ALA A 60 -4.29 22.91 4.99
C ALA A 60 -4.03 21.44 5.37
N ASN A 61 -4.97 20.55 5.07
CA ASN A 61 -4.80 19.12 5.30
C ASN A 61 -3.67 18.54 4.44
N ILE A 62 -3.66 18.80 3.14
CA ILE A 62 -2.60 18.35 2.22
C ILE A 62 -1.25 18.89 2.69
N ALA A 63 -1.17 20.17 3.04
CA ALA A 63 0.05 20.78 3.56
C ALA A 63 0.56 20.04 4.81
N THR A 64 -0.34 19.71 5.74
CA THR A 64 0.01 18.98 6.97
C THR A 64 0.45 17.54 6.69
N VAL A 65 -0.25 16.83 5.80
CA VAL A 65 0.10 15.46 5.38
C VAL A 65 1.52 15.42 4.80
N PHE A 66 1.87 16.38 3.96
CA PHE A 66 3.15 16.39 3.25
C PHE A 66 4.25 17.22 3.91
N ALA A 67 3.99 17.89 5.05
CA ALA A 67 4.94 18.81 5.69
C ALA A 67 6.33 18.20 5.95
N GLN A 68 6.39 16.91 6.28
CA GLN A 68 7.62 16.17 6.55
C GLN A 68 8.08 15.32 5.36
N SER A 69 7.42 15.40 4.20
CA SER A 69 7.78 14.61 3.03
C SER A 69 9.02 15.16 2.35
N ASN A 70 9.82 14.28 1.76
CA ASN A 70 10.92 14.67 0.86
C ASN A 70 10.44 14.59 -0.59
N ILE A 71 9.77 15.64 -1.06
CA ILE A 71 9.30 15.75 -2.43
C ILE A 71 10.46 16.22 -3.31
N THR A 72 10.92 15.37 -4.23
CA THR A 72 12.05 15.69 -5.09
C THR A 72 12.10 14.79 -6.32
N GLN A 73 12.90 15.19 -7.32
CA GLN A 73 13.16 14.40 -8.53
C GLN A 73 14.46 13.58 -8.43
N VAL A 74 15.18 13.66 -7.30
CA VAL A 74 16.41 12.90 -7.06
C VAL A 74 16.11 11.39 -6.99
N LEU A 75 17.04 10.59 -7.54
CA LEU A 75 16.99 9.13 -7.47
C LEU A 75 17.18 8.66 -6.03
N GLY A 76 16.33 7.75 -5.57
CA GLY A 76 16.42 7.16 -4.23
C GLY A 76 15.07 7.04 -3.55
N GLN A 77 15.11 7.03 -2.22
CA GLN A 77 13.96 6.90 -1.33
C GLN A 77 13.19 8.22 -1.23
N THR A 78 12.50 8.60 -2.30
CA THR A 78 11.91 9.93 -2.47
C THR A 78 10.47 9.86 -2.92
N THR A 79 9.68 10.89 -2.61
CA THR A 79 8.30 11.02 -3.07
C THR A 79 8.23 11.95 -4.28
N ARG A 80 7.41 11.59 -5.27
CA ARG A 80 6.96 12.51 -6.32
C ARG A 80 5.48 12.78 -6.15
N VAL A 81 5.05 14.00 -6.46
CA VAL A 81 3.65 14.40 -6.37
C VAL A 81 3.15 15.05 -7.65
N GLY A 82 1.90 14.77 -8.00
CA GLY A 82 1.14 15.44 -9.06
C GLY A 82 -0.18 15.95 -8.49
N ILE A 83 -0.79 16.92 -9.18
CA ILE A 83 -2.06 17.52 -8.75
C ILE A 83 -3.05 17.53 -9.91
N VAL A 84 -4.23 16.99 -9.64
CA VAL A 84 -5.40 17.02 -10.51
C VAL A 84 -6.52 17.74 -9.76
N THR A 85 -7.26 18.60 -10.45
CA THR A 85 -8.50 19.18 -9.92
C THR A 85 -9.68 18.70 -10.75
N TYR A 86 -10.87 18.55 -10.16
CA TYR A 86 -12.04 18.13 -10.92
C TYR A 86 -13.35 18.79 -10.44
N GLY A 87 -14.26 18.92 -11.40
CA GLY A 87 -15.68 19.25 -11.22
C GLY A 87 -16.50 18.40 -12.17
N LYS A 88 -17.07 19.00 -13.21
CA LYS A 88 -17.67 18.27 -14.35
C LYS A 88 -16.60 17.60 -15.21
N THR A 89 -15.42 18.20 -15.29
CA THR A 89 -14.26 17.64 -15.99
C THR A 89 -13.04 17.71 -15.07
N ALA A 90 -12.03 16.90 -15.34
CA ALA A 90 -10.77 16.95 -14.63
C ALA A 90 -9.71 17.75 -15.41
N THR A 91 -8.84 18.45 -14.67
CA THR A 91 -7.70 19.19 -15.20
C THR A 91 -6.45 18.77 -14.46
N VAL A 92 -5.44 18.30 -15.19
CA VAL A 92 -4.10 18.11 -14.62
C VAL A 92 -3.47 19.49 -14.41
N LYS A 93 -3.21 19.85 -13.15
CA LYS A 93 -2.53 21.10 -12.81
C LYS A 93 -1.02 20.92 -12.84
N TYR A 94 -0.54 19.78 -12.34
CA TYR A 94 0.87 19.47 -12.24
C TYR A 94 1.10 17.96 -12.39
N HIS A 95 2.13 17.60 -13.17
CA HIS A 95 2.57 16.21 -13.35
C HIS A 95 3.56 15.80 -12.25
N LEU A 96 3.86 14.50 -12.12
CA LEU A 96 4.79 13.95 -11.10
C LEU A 96 6.20 14.57 -11.11
N THR A 97 6.61 15.19 -12.22
CA THR A 97 7.93 15.83 -12.39
C THR A 97 7.94 17.32 -12.10
N SER A 98 6.81 17.91 -11.70
CA SER A 98 6.66 19.37 -11.58
C SER A 98 7.33 19.95 -10.34
N PHE A 99 7.45 19.16 -9.27
CA PHE A 99 7.94 19.64 -7.96
C PHE A 99 9.32 19.08 -7.62
N HIS A 100 10.18 19.94 -7.07
CA HIS A 100 11.55 19.61 -6.67
C HIS A 100 11.79 19.77 -5.16
N ASP A 101 10.81 20.33 -4.45
CA ASP A 101 10.80 20.56 -3.02
C ASP A 101 9.37 20.62 -2.50
N THR A 102 9.23 20.38 -1.19
CA THR A 102 7.95 20.29 -0.49
C THR A 102 7.27 21.65 -0.30
N GLU A 103 8.05 22.72 -0.10
CA GLU A 103 7.52 24.07 0.14
C GLU A 103 6.78 24.61 -1.10
N THR A 104 7.39 24.44 -2.29
CA THR A 104 6.77 24.80 -3.56
C THR A 104 5.50 24.00 -3.82
N PHE A 105 5.50 22.70 -3.53
CA PHE A 105 4.29 21.88 -3.64
C PHE A 105 3.16 22.42 -2.76
N ILE A 106 3.46 22.70 -1.48
CA ILE A 106 2.48 23.24 -0.52
C ILE A 106 1.97 24.61 -1.00
N SER A 107 2.85 25.52 -1.42
CA SER A 107 2.44 26.82 -1.96
C SER A 107 1.50 26.69 -3.16
N LYS A 108 1.76 25.74 -4.07
CA LYS A 108 0.89 25.51 -5.24
C LYS A 108 -0.46 24.89 -4.89
N ILE A 109 -0.57 24.17 -3.78
CA ILE A 109 -1.85 23.69 -3.28
C ILE A 109 -2.74 24.86 -2.85
N PHE A 110 -2.20 25.84 -2.11
CA PHE A 110 -2.94 27.05 -1.74
C PHE A 110 -3.33 27.90 -2.96
N ASP A 111 -2.41 28.09 -3.94
CA ASP A 111 -2.72 28.79 -5.20
C ASP A 111 -3.90 28.15 -5.97
N ILE A 112 -4.11 26.85 -5.82
CA ILE A 112 -5.22 26.10 -6.43
C ILE A 112 -6.50 26.29 -5.63
N ALA A 113 -6.44 26.21 -4.30
CA ALA A 113 -7.58 26.39 -3.40
C ALA A 113 -8.24 27.77 -3.54
N ASP A 114 -7.44 28.80 -3.82
CA ASP A 114 -7.92 30.17 -4.09
C ASP A 114 -8.73 30.30 -5.39
N LYS A 115 -8.78 29.27 -6.24
CA LYS A 115 -9.40 29.30 -7.57
C LYS A 115 -10.43 28.17 -7.75
N PRO A 116 -11.53 28.16 -6.95
CA PRO A 116 -12.64 27.25 -7.18
C PRO A 116 -13.24 27.44 -8.57
N ILE A 117 -13.73 26.36 -9.16
CA ILE A 117 -14.49 26.41 -10.41
C ILE A 117 -15.98 26.57 -10.11
N THR A 118 -16.71 27.07 -11.10
CA THR A 118 -18.15 27.34 -10.97
C THR A 118 -19.02 26.12 -11.24
N ASP A 119 -18.43 24.93 -11.43
CA ASP A 119 -19.18 23.70 -11.68
C ASP A 119 -20.03 23.35 -10.45
N THR A 120 -21.32 23.09 -10.67
CA THR A 120 -22.26 22.60 -9.63
C THR A 120 -22.24 21.07 -9.49
N THR A 121 -21.37 20.42 -10.25
CA THR A 121 -21.20 18.97 -10.32
C THR A 121 -19.75 18.60 -10.05
N SER A 122 -19.57 17.49 -9.33
CA SER A 122 -18.28 16.90 -9.01
C SER A 122 -18.33 15.43 -9.43
N TYR A 123 -17.55 15.08 -10.45
CA TYR A 123 -17.54 13.78 -11.12
C TYR A 123 -16.23 13.06 -10.82
N ILE A 124 -16.26 12.25 -9.74
CA ILE A 124 -15.10 11.49 -9.24
C ILE A 124 -14.45 10.65 -10.36
N TYR A 125 -15.25 10.06 -11.26
CA TYR A 125 -14.74 9.26 -12.37
C TYR A 125 -13.70 10.04 -13.20
N THR A 126 -14.00 11.29 -13.55
CA THR A 126 -13.09 12.13 -14.34
C THR A 126 -11.79 12.42 -13.61
N GLY A 127 -11.85 12.68 -12.29
CA GLY A 127 -10.69 12.92 -11.44
C GLY A 127 -9.79 11.69 -11.33
N LEU A 128 -10.39 10.51 -11.08
CA LEU A 128 -9.67 9.23 -11.01
C LEU A 128 -9.02 8.89 -12.34
N LEU A 129 -9.72 9.07 -13.46
CA LEU A 129 -9.18 8.78 -14.79
C LEU A 129 -7.96 9.67 -15.09
N ALA A 130 -8.08 10.98 -14.86
CA ALA A 130 -6.96 11.90 -15.06
C ALA A 130 -5.77 11.58 -14.15
N ALA A 131 -6.01 11.16 -12.91
CA ALA A 131 -4.95 10.75 -11.99
C ALA A 131 -4.25 9.46 -12.44
N GLN A 132 -5.01 8.46 -12.91
CA GLN A 132 -4.45 7.24 -13.50
C GLN A 132 -3.57 7.57 -14.71
N THR A 133 -4.00 8.49 -15.59
CA THR A 133 -3.18 8.96 -16.72
C THR A 133 -1.89 9.61 -16.25
N VAL A 134 -1.94 10.53 -15.27
CA VAL A 134 -0.72 11.18 -14.73
C VAL A 134 0.26 10.16 -14.14
N LEU A 135 -0.26 9.15 -13.43
CA LEU A 135 0.52 8.06 -12.87
C LEU A 135 1.16 7.18 -13.96
N HIS A 136 0.40 6.84 -15.01
CA HIS A 136 0.88 6.07 -16.15
C HIS A 136 1.99 6.81 -16.91
N ASP A 137 1.74 8.05 -17.30
CA ASP A 137 2.67 8.90 -18.05
C ASP A 137 3.98 9.12 -17.26
N GLY A 138 3.88 9.23 -15.94
CA GLY A 138 5.02 9.41 -15.05
C GLY A 138 5.93 8.18 -14.89
N ARG A 139 5.53 7.03 -15.44
CA ARG A 139 6.28 5.76 -15.46
C ARG A 139 6.75 5.31 -16.84
N VAL A 140 6.43 6.07 -17.89
CA VAL A 140 6.86 5.75 -19.26
C VAL A 140 8.37 5.48 -19.29
N ASN A 141 8.76 4.42 -20.02
CA ASN A 141 10.13 3.87 -20.08
C ASN A 141 10.64 3.17 -18.81
N GLY A 142 9.74 2.66 -17.96
CA GLY A 142 10.10 1.89 -16.76
C GLY A 142 10.67 2.73 -15.62
N LYS A 143 10.35 4.02 -15.61
CA LYS A 143 10.86 4.95 -14.60
C LYS A 143 10.14 4.70 -13.28
N ARG A 144 10.92 4.34 -12.24
CA ARG A 144 10.43 4.13 -10.86
C ARG A 144 9.41 2.98 -10.74
N ASP A 145 9.59 1.91 -11.52
CA ASP A 145 8.76 0.71 -11.43
C ASP A 145 8.82 0.02 -10.04
N ASN A 146 9.87 0.30 -9.28
CA ASN A 146 10.13 -0.19 -7.94
C ASN A 146 9.43 0.59 -6.80
N VAL A 147 8.61 1.59 -7.14
CA VAL A 147 7.94 2.50 -6.19
C VAL A 147 6.44 2.16 -6.16
N ARG A 148 5.69 2.56 -5.12
CA ARG A 148 4.21 2.41 -5.12
C ARG A 148 3.52 3.65 -5.66
N GLN A 149 2.33 3.48 -6.23
CA GLN A 149 1.51 4.57 -6.77
C GLN A 149 0.31 4.78 -5.87
N VAL A 150 -0.03 6.04 -5.62
CA VAL A 150 -1.14 6.43 -4.74
C VAL A 150 -1.97 7.53 -5.38
N ILE A 151 -3.28 7.41 -5.28
CA ILE A 151 -4.22 8.50 -5.54
C ILE A 151 -4.81 8.94 -4.21
N ILE A 152 -4.72 10.24 -3.88
CA ILE A 152 -5.44 10.82 -2.73
C ILE A 152 -6.59 11.66 -3.28
N LEU A 153 -7.82 11.15 -3.16
CA LEU A 153 -9.04 11.77 -3.66
C LEU A 153 -9.72 12.57 -2.55
N TYR A 154 -9.78 13.89 -2.70
CA TYR A 154 -10.56 14.80 -1.88
C TYR A 154 -11.89 15.09 -2.58
N ALA A 155 -13.01 14.77 -1.93
CA ALA A 155 -14.35 14.91 -2.51
C ALA A 155 -15.31 15.62 -1.53
N SER A 156 -16.23 16.43 -2.05
CA SER A 156 -17.33 17.00 -1.24
C SER A 156 -18.69 16.35 -1.53
N ALA A 157 -18.78 15.54 -2.59
CA ALA A 157 -19.99 14.85 -2.99
C ALA A 157 -19.69 13.55 -3.75
N TYR A 158 -20.68 12.66 -3.79
CA TYR A 158 -20.65 11.45 -4.59
C TYR A 158 -21.85 11.46 -5.55
N LYS A 159 -21.57 11.56 -6.85
CA LYS A 159 -22.60 11.47 -7.90
C LYS A 159 -22.30 10.27 -8.79
N SER A 160 -23.28 9.38 -8.94
CA SER A 160 -23.22 8.32 -9.95
C SER A 160 -23.44 8.94 -11.34
N GLN A 161 -22.58 8.60 -12.30
CA GLN A 161 -22.70 9.02 -13.71
C GLN A 161 -23.33 7.93 -14.59
N GLY A 162 -24.10 7.01 -13.99
CA GLY A 162 -24.60 5.83 -14.68
C GLY A 162 -23.57 4.70 -14.76
N GLN A 163 -23.87 3.65 -15.53
CA GLN A 163 -23.05 2.43 -15.57
C GLN A 163 -21.78 2.57 -16.40
N GLU A 164 -21.75 3.44 -17.42
CA GLU A 164 -20.58 3.59 -18.31
C GLU A 164 -19.44 4.40 -17.66
N GLU A 165 -19.77 5.32 -16.75
CA GLU A 165 -18.83 6.18 -16.01
C GLU A 165 -18.93 5.90 -14.50
N ASP A 166 -18.99 4.62 -14.11
CA ASP A 166 -19.05 4.25 -12.70
C ASP A 166 -17.67 4.42 -12.01
N PRO A 167 -17.53 5.36 -11.05
CA PRO A 167 -16.26 5.56 -10.34
C PRO A 167 -15.84 4.33 -9.51
N VAL A 168 -16.77 3.47 -9.09
CA VAL A 168 -16.44 2.25 -8.33
C VAL A 168 -15.77 1.22 -9.24
N GLN A 169 -16.27 1.06 -10.48
CA GLN A 169 -15.69 0.15 -11.44
C GLN A 169 -14.28 0.61 -11.86
N LEU A 170 -14.10 1.90 -12.12
CA LEU A 170 -12.77 2.47 -12.42
C LEU A 170 -11.82 2.32 -11.24
N ALA A 171 -12.27 2.63 -10.02
CA ALA A 171 -11.46 2.46 -8.82
C ALA A 171 -11.01 1.00 -8.60
N LYS A 172 -11.87 0.03 -8.94
CA LYS A 172 -11.52 -1.38 -8.90
C LYS A 172 -10.38 -1.69 -9.87
N GLN A 173 -10.44 -1.21 -11.11
CA GLN A 173 -9.39 -1.40 -12.12
C GLN A 173 -8.06 -0.76 -11.66
N ILE A 174 -8.11 0.48 -11.18
CA ILE A 174 -6.93 1.19 -10.64
C ILE A 174 -6.27 0.37 -9.52
N LYS A 175 -7.05 -0.21 -8.61
CA LYS A 175 -6.53 -1.07 -7.53
C LYS A 175 -5.96 -2.39 -8.04
N GLU A 176 -6.56 -2.99 -9.07
CA GLU A 176 -6.05 -4.19 -9.74
C GLU A 176 -4.72 -3.93 -10.45
N ASP A 177 -4.50 -2.71 -10.95
CA ASP A 177 -3.22 -2.23 -11.51
C ASP A 177 -2.16 -1.95 -10.42
N GLY A 178 -2.48 -2.20 -9.15
CA GLY A 178 -1.55 -2.02 -8.02
C GLY A 178 -1.42 -0.58 -7.52
N ILE A 179 -2.34 0.31 -7.92
CA ILE A 179 -2.41 1.70 -7.46
C ILE A 179 -3.37 1.77 -6.27
N ASP A 180 -2.88 2.27 -5.13
CA ASP A 180 -3.70 2.43 -3.94
C ASP A 180 -4.50 3.74 -3.98
N ILE A 181 -5.75 3.73 -3.49
CA ILE A 181 -6.62 4.92 -3.47
C ILE A 181 -6.97 5.26 -2.02
N ILE A 182 -6.56 6.46 -1.59
CA ILE A 182 -6.99 7.07 -0.35
C ILE A 182 -8.14 8.03 -0.68
N THR A 183 -9.28 7.93 0.02
CA THR A 183 -10.38 8.88 -0.16
C THR A 183 -10.57 9.73 1.09
N VAL A 184 -10.81 11.02 0.91
CA VAL A 184 -11.07 11.98 1.98
C VAL A 184 -12.37 12.71 1.68
N GLY A 185 -13.40 12.40 2.46
CA GLY A 185 -14.70 13.03 2.32
C GLY A 185 -14.82 14.31 3.16
N PHE A 186 -15.15 15.42 2.52
CA PHE A 186 -15.50 16.67 3.17
C PHE A 186 -17.02 16.77 3.29
N ASN A 187 -17.54 16.22 4.38
CA ASN A 187 -18.98 16.11 4.59
C ASN A 187 -19.55 17.42 5.15
N GLN A 188 -19.82 18.38 4.27
CA GLN A 188 -20.38 19.68 4.67
C GLN A 188 -21.87 19.62 5.03
N PHE A 189 -22.58 18.57 4.59
CA PHE A 189 -24.04 18.48 4.67
C PHE A 189 -24.57 17.25 5.45
N GLY A 190 -23.70 16.45 6.06
CA GLY A 190 -24.09 15.31 6.88
C GLY A 190 -24.60 14.08 6.10
N ASP A 191 -24.20 13.90 4.84
CA ASP A 191 -24.67 12.79 3.99
C ASP A 191 -23.88 11.49 4.28
N GLU A 192 -24.52 10.51 4.92
CA GLU A 192 -23.92 9.19 5.16
C GLU A 192 -23.74 8.36 3.88
N TYR A 193 -24.61 8.53 2.88
CA TYR A 193 -24.52 7.79 1.61
C TYR A 193 -23.30 8.24 0.80
N PHE A 194 -22.93 9.52 0.92
CA PHE A 194 -21.70 10.07 0.36
C PHE A 194 -20.46 9.33 0.88
N LEU A 195 -20.30 9.20 2.20
CA LEU A 195 -19.15 8.51 2.81
C LEU A 195 -19.13 7.02 2.45
N ALA A 196 -20.28 6.36 2.43
CA ALA A 196 -20.39 4.96 2.01
C ALA A 196 -19.98 4.77 0.53
N GLY A 197 -20.21 5.76 -0.33
CA GLY A 197 -19.71 5.77 -1.72
C GLY A 197 -18.18 5.81 -1.79
N LEU A 198 -17.55 6.67 -0.98
CA LEU A 198 -16.09 6.79 -0.94
C LEU A 198 -15.40 5.51 -0.42
N VAL A 199 -16.00 4.82 0.55
CA VAL A 199 -15.49 3.52 1.04
C VAL A 199 -15.38 2.48 -0.08
N LYS A 200 -16.28 2.51 -1.07
CA LYS A 200 -16.23 1.57 -2.22
C LYS A 200 -15.09 1.90 -3.19
N ILE A 201 -14.73 3.17 -3.29
CA ILE A 201 -13.62 3.66 -4.12
C ILE A 201 -12.29 3.33 -3.45
N ALA A 202 -12.14 3.66 -2.17
CA ALA A 202 -10.88 3.54 -1.44
C ALA A 202 -10.29 2.12 -1.46
N THR A 203 -8.97 2.05 -1.32
CA THR A 203 -8.31 0.83 -0.82
C THR A 203 -8.92 0.49 0.55
N PRO A 204 -9.20 -0.79 0.85
CA PRO A 204 -9.82 -1.17 2.12
C PRO A 204 -9.12 -0.57 3.34
N GLY A 205 -9.87 0.17 4.17
CA GLY A 205 -9.36 0.84 5.36
C GLY A 205 -8.68 2.21 5.11
N MET A 206 -8.78 2.77 3.90
CA MET A 206 -8.19 4.07 3.53
C MET A 206 -9.24 5.11 3.12
N ALA A 207 -10.44 5.03 3.72
CA ALA A 207 -11.48 6.04 3.59
C ALA A 207 -11.56 6.87 4.86
N PHE A 208 -11.26 8.16 4.73
CA PHE A 208 -11.23 9.14 5.83
C PHE A 208 -12.22 10.26 5.55
N ASN A 209 -12.49 11.10 6.57
CA ASN A 209 -13.32 12.27 6.39
C ASN A 209 -12.86 13.44 7.29
N ASN A 210 -13.39 14.63 7.04
CA ASN A 210 -13.03 15.85 7.76
C ASN A 210 -13.47 15.89 9.23
N THR A 211 -14.26 14.94 9.72
CA THR A 211 -14.61 14.84 11.15
C THR A 211 -13.58 14.06 11.98
N ASN A 212 -12.58 13.45 11.34
CA ASN A 212 -11.46 12.82 12.02
C ASN A 212 -10.62 13.87 12.78
N ALA A 213 -10.43 13.65 14.09
CA ALA A 213 -9.70 14.57 14.97
C ALA A 213 -8.25 14.84 14.53
N ASP A 214 -7.58 13.83 13.96
CA ASP A 214 -6.25 13.94 13.35
C ASP A 214 -6.27 13.35 11.93
N LEU A 215 -7.01 14.00 11.02
CA LEU A 215 -7.12 13.54 9.64
C LEU A 215 -5.75 13.41 8.95
N ALA A 216 -4.83 14.35 9.19
CA ALA A 216 -3.51 14.30 8.56
C ALA A 216 -2.69 13.10 9.06
N GLY A 217 -2.66 12.86 10.37
CA GLY A 217 -2.01 11.69 10.96
C GLY A 217 -2.62 10.38 10.48
N GLU A 218 -3.94 10.31 10.30
CA GLU A 218 -4.62 9.15 9.72
C GLU A 218 -4.19 8.87 8.26
N ILE A 219 -4.13 9.90 7.41
CA ILE A 219 -3.65 9.76 6.03
C ILE A 219 -2.19 9.32 5.99
N GLN A 220 -1.34 9.86 6.88
CA GLN A 220 0.07 9.49 6.99
C GLN A 220 0.23 8.03 7.46
N MET A 221 -0.33 7.68 8.61
CA MET A 221 -0.13 6.39 9.27
C MET A 221 -0.93 5.26 8.62
N ASN A 222 -2.22 5.47 8.38
CA ASN A 222 -3.14 4.45 7.87
C ASN A 222 -3.28 4.47 6.35
N GLY A 223 -2.75 5.49 5.67
CA GLY A 223 -2.62 5.54 4.21
C GLY A 223 -1.17 5.36 3.76
N LEU A 224 -0.44 6.48 3.63
CA LEU A 224 0.86 6.56 2.96
C LEU A 224 1.90 5.57 3.52
N CYS A 225 2.02 5.46 4.84
CA CYS A 225 2.98 4.55 5.46
C CYS A 225 2.61 3.07 5.30
N LYS A 226 1.31 2.72 5.36
CA LYS A 226 0.86 1.34 5.07
C LYS A 226 1.05 0.96 3.60
N ILE A 227 0.93 1.91 2.68
CA ILE A 227 1.20 1.70 1.26
C ILE A 227 2.70 1.56 1.02
N ASN A 228 3.52 2.39 1.67
CA ASN A 228 4.98 2.33 1.60
C ASN A 228 5.57 1.06 2.26
N CYS A 229 4.77 0.33 3.04
CA CYS A 229 5.13 -1.02 3.48
C CYS A 229 4.72 -2.05 2.43
N PHE A 230 5.69 -2.40 1.58
CA PHE A 230 5.52 -3.39 0.52
C PHE A 230 6.81 -4.19 0.31
N CYS A 231 6.64 -5.38 -0.25
CA CYS A 231 7.76 -6.25 -0.59
C CYS A 231 8.20 -6.06 -2.04
N PRO A 232 9.47 -6.37 -2.35
CA PRO A 232 9.93 -6.47 -3.73
C PRO A 232 9.11 -7.46 -4.55
N THR A 233 9.14 -7.32 -5.87
CA THR A 233 8.47 -8.25 -6.79
C THR A 233 8.87 -9.70 -6.52
N ALA A 234 7.89 -10.61 -6.55
CA ALA A 234 8.04 -12.04 -6.24
C ALA A 234 8.37 -12.38 -4.77
N TRP A 235 8.21 -11.42 -3.86
CA TRP A 235 8.20 -11.67 -2.42
C TRP A 235 6.80 -11.42 -1.85
N THR A 236 6.40 -12.27 -0.91
CA THR A 236 5.10 -12.19 -0.24
C THR A 236 5.20 -11.37 1.02
N GLN A 237 4.39 -10.33 1.13
CA GLN A 237 4.30 -9.50 2.32
C GLN A 237 3.72 -10.29 3.51
N TYR A 238 4.46 -10.39 4.62
CA TYR A 238 3.92 -10.95 5.86
C TYR A 238 2.82 -10.04 6.39
N THR A 239 1.67 -10.63 6.74
CA THR A 239 0.54 -9.93 7.33
C THR A 239 0.00 -10.68 8.53
N SER A 240 -0.71 -9.97 9.42
CA SER A 240 -1.31 -10.55 10.62
C SER A 240 -2.38 -11.61 10.32
N GLN A 241 -2.93 -11.60 9.10
CA GLN A 241 -3.92 -12.56 8.62
C GLN A 241 -3.70 -12.82 7.14
N PHE A 242 -3.56 -14.10 6.77
CA PHE A 242 -3.34 -14.51 5.38
C PHE A 242 -4.57 -14.21 4.51
N GLY A 243 -4.34 -13.63 3.33
CA GLY A 243 -5.38 -13.39 2.31
C GLY A 243 -6.35 -12.24 2.61
N LEU A 244 -6.25 -11.59 3.77
CA LEU A 244 -7.10 -10.45 4.11
C LEU A 244 -6.42 -9.13 3.70
N ALA A 245 -7.04 -8.39 2.77
CA ALA A 245 -6.50 -7.14 2.25
C ALA A 245 -6.31 -6.04 3.32
N SER A 246 -7.14 -6.04 4.36
CA SER A 246 -7.06 -5.11 5.49
C SER A 246 -6.13 -5.58 6.61
N ALA A 247 -5.46 -6.73 6.46
CA ALA A 247 -4.54 -7.23 7.47
C ALA A 247 -3.37 -6.28 7.69
N ARG A 248 -2.87 -6.26 8.93
CA ARG A 248 -1.70 -5.47 9.30
C ARG A 248 -0.47 -6.05 8.58
N LYS A 249 0.29 -5.20 7.89
CA LYS A 249 1.56 -5.55 7.25
C LYS A 249 2.72 -5.39 8.22
N PHE A 250 3.74 -6.23 8.09
CA PHE A 250 4.98 -6.16 8.85
C PHE A 250 6.16 -5.80 7.93
N ALA A 251 7.29 -5.34 8.47
CA ALA A 251 8.51 -5.10 7.69
C ALA A 251 9.23 -6.41 7.35
N LEU A 252 8.50 -7.36 6.77
CA LEU A 252 8.91 -8.73 6.63
C LEU A 252 8.35 -9.34 5.34
N CYS A 253 9.24 -9.82 4.48
CA CYS A 253 8.93 -10.33 3.16
C CYS A 253 9.35 -11.80 3.03
N LEU A 254 8.43 -12.69 2.69
CA LEU A 254 8.67 -14.11 2.53
C LEU A 254 8.94 -14.44 1.07
N LYS A 255 9.99 -15.22 0.83
CA LYS A 255 10.15 -15.95 -0.43
C LYS A 255 10.17 -17.44 -0.14
N LEU A 256 9.16 -18.13 -0.64
CA LEU A 256 9.11 -19.59 -0.63
C LEU A 256 9.97 -20.12 -1.77
N SER A 257 10.72 -21.18 -1.51
CA SER A 257 11.43 -21.92 -2.55
C SER A 257 10.95 -23.35 -2.58
N ASP A 258 10.83 -23.88 -3.80
CA ASP A 258 10.31 -25.22 -4.07
C ASP A 258 11.40 -26.30 -3.94
N ILE A 259 12.52 -25.97 -3.30
CA ILE A 259 13.69 -26.84 -3.22
C ILE A 259 13.77 -27.39 -1.79
N ASP A 260 13.54 -28.69 -1.68
CA ASP A 260 13.86 -29.45 -0.46
C ASP A 260 15.38 -29.56 -0.35
N ALA A 261 15.94 -28.92 0.68
CA ALA A 261 17.37 -28.90 0.94
C ALA A 261 17.67 -29.14 2.42
N MET A 262 18.82 -29.73 2.71
CA MET A 262 19.33 -29.77 4.09
C MET A 262 19.52 -28.33 4.60
N TRP A 263 19.32 -28.13 5.91
CA TRP A 263 19.30 -26.80 6.54
C TRP A 263 20.49 -25.90 6.16
N MET A 264 21.69 -26.46 6.03
CA MET A 264 22.88 -25.69 5.65
C MET A 264 22.82 -25.17 4.22
N ALA A 265 22.47 -26.02 3.25
CA ALA A 265 22.29 -25.63 1.86
C ALA A 265 21.16 -24.61 1.71
N ALA A 266 20.08 -24.83 2.46
CA ALA A 266 18.96 -23.92 2.60
C ALA A 266 19.41 -22.52 3.07
N LYS A 267 20.12 -22.44 4.20
CA LYS A 267 20.64 -21.19 4.73
C LYS A 267 21.56 -20.47 3.75
N ILE A 268 22.47 -21.19 3.10
CA ILE A 268 23.39 -20.64 2.10
C ILE A 268 22.60 -20.07 0.92
N ALA A 269 21.69 -20.85 0.33
CA ALA A 269 20.84 -20.40 -0.77
C ALA A 269 20.02 -19.15 -0.40
N CYS A 270 19.52 -19.10 0.84
CA CYS A 270 18.82 -17.96 1.39
C CYS A 270 19.67 -16.69 1.34
N GLN A 271 20.87 -16.76 1.92
CA GLN A 271 21.83 -15.65 1.98
C GLN A 271 22.33 -15.23 0.59
N HIS A 272 22.29 -16.12 -0.40
CA HIS A 272 22.58 -15.79 -1.79
C HIS A 272 21.42 -15.08 -2.51
N MET A 273 20.18 -15.18 -2.02
CA MET A 273 19.05 -14.44 -2.60
C MET A 273 19.06 -12.96 -2.22
N ASP A 274 19.44 -12.64 -0.99
CA ASP A 274 19.70 -11.28 -0.52
C ASP A 274 20.68 -11.35 0.67
N ASN A 275 21.60 -10.40 0.78
CA ASN A 275 22.60 -10.41 1.86
C ASN A 275 21.98 -10.30 3.27
N SER A 276 20.76 -9.77 3.35
CA SER A 276 19.98 -9.68 4.58
C SER A 276 18.97 -10.82 4.75
N ALA A 277 18.95 -11.77 3.80
CA ALA A 277 18.05 -12.90 3.83
C ALA A 277 18.38 -13.93 4.93
N TYR A 278 17.37 -14.37 5.67
CA TYR A 278 17.49 -15.45 6.66
C TYR A 278 16.34 -16.44 6.60
N LEU A 279 16.57 -17.67 7.07
CA LEU A 279 15.55 -18.72 7.10
C LEU A 279 14.42 -18.37 8.07
N VAL A 280 13.17 -18.64 7.68
CA VAL A 280 12.02 -18.46 8.57
C VAL A 280 12.15 -19.31 9.83
N SER A 281 11.79 -18.72 10.95
CA SER A 281 11.44 -19.43 12.17
C SER A 281 9.93 -19.33 12.38
N GLU A 282 9.24 -20.47 12.46
CA GLU A 282 7.82 -20.57 12.86
C GLU A 282 7.76 -20.76 14.38
N LEU A 283 7.82 -19.66 15.13
CA LEU A 283 7.84 -19.69 16.60
C LEU A 283 6.49 -19.34 17.23
N ASP A 284 5.49 -19.00 16.42
CA ASP A 284 4.14 -18.68 16.85
C ASP A 284 3.09 -19.17 15.84
N GLU A 285 1.86 -19.33 16.33
CA GLU A 285 0.72 -19.86 15.56
C GLU A 285 0.30 -18.93 14.42
N THR A 286 0.44 -17.61 14.57
CA THR A 286 0.06 -16.64 13.53
C THR A 286 0.95 -16.83 12.31
N LYS A 287 2.25 -16.96 12.53
CA LYS A 287 3.23 -17.18 11.48
C LYS A 287 3.10 -18.55 10.84
N HIS A 288 2.82 -19.59 11.63
CA HIS A 288 2.49 -20.90 11.10
C HIS A 288 1.25 -20.84 10.18
N ASN A 289 0.15 -20.25 10.65
CA ASN A 289 -1.10 -20.11 9.89
C ASN A 289 -0.95 -19.23 8.63
N PHE A 290 0.03 -18.32 8.62
CA PHE A 290 0.36 -17.54 7.43
C PHE A 290 1.16 -18.33 6.40
N ILE A 291 2.15 -19.11 6.84
CA ILE A 291 3.08 -19.86 5.98
C ILE A 291 2.44 -21.16 5.46
N TYR A 292 1.72 -21.87 6.32
CA TYR A 292 1.18 -23.19 6.03
C TYR A 292 0.31 -23.21 4.75
N PRO A 293 -0.69 -22.32 4.55
CA PRO A 293 -1.50 -22.32 3.34
C PRO A 293 -0.69 -22.06 2.07
N GLN A 294 0.38 -21.26 2.15
CA GLN A 294 1.20 -20.91 0.99
C GLN A 294 1.97 -22.12 0.45
N ARG A 295 2.34 -23.07 1.32
CA ARG A 295 2.92 -24.36 0.91
C ARG A 295 1.94 -25.20 0.07
N PHE A 296 0.65 -25.15 0.37
CA PHE A 296 -0.38 -25.90 -0.38
C PHE A 296 -0.77 -25.24 -1.71
N PHE A 297 -0.65 -23.92 -1.84
CA PHE A 297 -0.93 -23.24 -3.11
C PHE A 297 0.12 -23.56 -4.17
N ILE A 298 1.39 -23.75 -3.77
CA ILE A 298 2.47 -24.21 -4.65
C ILE A 298 2.17 -25.63 -5.16
N HIS A 299 1.78 -26.56 -4.28
CA HIS A 299 1.45 -27.93 -4.66
C HIS A 299 0.15 -28.08 -5.47
N ARG A 300 -0.70 -27.06 -5.58
CA ARG A 300 -1.90 -27.10 -6.42
C ARG A 300 -1.64 -26.79 -7.90
N MET A 301 -0.43 -26.39 -8.27
CA MET A 301 -0.01 -26.23 -9.67
C MET A 301 0.61 -27.50 -10.28
N GLU A 302 0.83 -28.55 -9.49
CA GLU A 302 1.20 -29.88 -9.98
C GLU A 302 0.04 -30.87 -9.76
N PRO A 303 -0.26 -31.78 -10.71
CA PRO A 303 -1.28 -32.80 -10.49
C PRO A 303 -0.76 -33.81 -9.45
N CYS A 304 -1.34 -33.84 -8.25
CA CYS A 304 -1.09 -34.91 -7.28
C CYS A 304 -1.88 -36.18 -7.67
N PRO A 305 -1.22 -37.32 -7.91
CA PRO A 305 -1.82 -38.64 -7.78
C PRO A 305 -1.63 -39.13 -6.34
N ASP A 306 -2.74 -39.24 -5.63
CA ASP A 306 -2.98 -40.06 -4.42
C ASP A 306 -2.19 -39.82 -3.13
N GLY A 307 -2.97 -39.71 -2.03
CA GLY A 307 -2.62 -40.33 -0.73
C GLY A 307 -2.33 -39.37 0.42
N ALA A 308 -3.29 -39.28 1.36
CA ALA A 308 -3.18 -38.53 2.61
C ALA A 308 -2.11 -39.06 3.58
N LEU A 309 -1.50 -38.19 4.42
CA LEU A 309 -1.30 -38.48 5.86
C LEU A 309 -0.93 -37.26 6.74
N LYS A 310 -1.32 -37.40 8.01
CA LYS A 310 -1.14 -36.57 9.22
C LYS A 310 0.31 -36.09 9.46
N ILE A 311 0.47 -34.91 10.07
CA ILE A 311 1.77 -34.45 10.60
C ILE A 311 1.72 -34.31 12.12
N ALA A 312 2.66 -35.00 12.77
CA ALA A 312 2.97 -34.97 14.18
C ALA A 312 3.95 -33.82 14.49
N ILE A 313 3.79 -33.23 15.67
CA ILE A 313 4.72 -32.26 16.26
C ILE A 313 5.80 -33.04 17.01
N PRO A 314 7.10 -32.75 16.81
CA PRO A 314 8.09 -32.94 17.84
C PRO A 314 8.68 -31.60 18.24
N TYR A 315 8.38 -31.17 19.47
CA TYR A 315 9.26 -30.29 20.24
C TYR A 315 10.62 -30.98 20.41
N PRO A 316 11.74 -30.28 20.24
CA PRO A 316 12.98 -30.66 20.88
C PRO A 316 13.15 -29.82 22.15
N ASN A 317 12.81 -30.42 23.29
CA ASN A 317 13.62 -30.23 24.48
C ASN A 317 14.99 -30.78 24.13
N ASP A 318 16.02 -29.91 24.13
CA ASP A 318 17.43 -30.22 24.42
C ASP A 318 18.30 -29.05 23.93
N MET A 319 18.26 -27.93 24.66
CA MET A 319 19.35 -26.94 24.69
C MET A 319 19.53 -26.42 26.11
N PHE A 320 19.83 -27.34 27.03
CA PHE A 320 20.59 -27.07 28.25
C PHE A 320 21.68 -28.15 28.36
N ALA A 321 22.84 -27.88 27.78
CA ALA A 321 24.10 -28.59 28.08
C ALA A 321 25.29 -27.75 27.59
N ASN A 322 25.54 -26.68 28.35
CA ASN A 322 26.83 -26.13 28.80
C ASN A 322 26.73 -24.62 29.02
#